data_AF-A0AA42H760-F1
#
_entry.id   AF-A0AA42H760-F1
#
_cell.length_a   1.000
_cell.length_b   1.000
_cell.length_c   1.000
_cell.angle_alpha   90.00
_cell.angle_beta   90.00
_cell.angle_gamma   90.00
#
_symmetry.space_group_name_H-M   'P 1'
#
loop_
_entity.id
_entity.type
_entity.pdbx_description
1 polymer ?
#
loop_
_entity_poly.entity_id
_entity_poly.type
_entity_poly.pdbx_seq_one_letter_code
_entity_poly.pdbx_strand_id
1 'polypeptide(L)'
;MFGRSFLVGIALGIAIGIYIAPSLHTKPDLHNDEPTITSVAKQSYDAIWPDDETAKTELFRLSNWNYAGYGHSSKVSVRRCILIKEQTAACELSASLSWLNETKVIEAVFEGAANEWHLVAVKSR
;
A
#
# COMPACT_ATOMS: atom_id res chain seq x y z
N MET A 1 -21.55 -40.90 1.30
CA MET A 1 -22.04 -40.01 0.23
C MET A 1 -21.72 -38.57 0.61
N PHE A 2 -20.72 -37.95 -0.05
CA PHE A 2 -20.55 -36.51 -0.30
C PHE A 2 -19.16 -36.36 -0.94
N GLY A 3 -19.09 -36.67 -2.22
CA GLY A 3 -17.88 -36.58 -3.02
C GLY A 3 -18.27 -36.41 -4.47
N ARG A 4 -17.50 -35.57 -5.18
CA ARG A 4 -17.47 -35.35 -6.66
C ARG A 4 -17.98 -34.01 -7.21
N SER A 5 -18.45 -33.05 -6.41
CA SER A 5 -18.93 -31.75 -6.97
C SER A 5 -18.01 -30.55 -6.78
N PHE A 6 -17.00 -30.60 -5.90
CA PHE A 6 -16.18 -29.42 -5.57
C PHE A 6 -15.08 -29.11 -6.61
N LEU A 7 -14.62 -30.12 -7.36
CA LEU A 7 -13.51 -29.96 -8.32
C LEU A 7 -13.94 -29.42 -9.69
N VAL A 8 -15.24 -29.37 -9.97
CA VAL A 8 -15.76 -28.83 -11.26
C VAL A 8 -15.68 -27.30 -11.31
N GLY A 9 -15.71 -26.62 -10.16
CA GLY A 9 -15.63 -25.16 -10.10
C GLY A 9 -14.24 -24.58 -10.42
N ILE A 10 -13.16 -25.32 -10.16
CA ILE A 10 -11.79 -24.84 -10.33
C ILE A 10 -11.36 -24.84 -11.82
N ALA A 11 -11.91 -25.75 -12.63
CA ALA A 11 -11.54 -25.86 -14.04
C ALA A 11 -12.13 -24.75 -14.92
N LEU A 12 -13.27 -24.14 -14.55
CA LEU A 12 -13.92 -23.11 -15.37
C LEU A 12 -13.34 -21.69 -15.15
N GLY A 13 -12.65 -21.44 -14.03
CA GLY A 13 -12.05 -20.14 -13.73
C GLY A 13 -10.77 -19.84 -14.52
N ILE A 14 -10.00 -20.87 -14.89
CA ILE A 14 -8.72 -20.71 -15.59
C ILE A 14 -8.91 -20.34 -17.08
N ALA A 15 -10.03 -20.75 -17.69
CA ALA A 15 -10.29 -20.47 -19.11
C ALA A 15 -10.67 -19.01 -19.40
N ILE A 16 -11.23 -18.29 -18.42
CA ILE A 16 -11.62 -16.87 -18.59
C ILE A 16 -10.42 -15.95 -18.36
N GLY A 17 -9.46 -16.33 -17.50
CA GLY A 17 -8.28 -15.51 -17.19
C GLY A 17 -7.24 -15.41 -18.31
N ILE A 18 -7.28 -16.28 -19.33
CA ILE A 18 -6.30 -16.31 -20.43
C ILE A 18 -6.82 -15.59 -21.68
N TYR A 19 -8.12 -15.30 -21.78
CA TYR A 19 -8.73 -14.71 -22.98
C TYR A 19 -8.62 -13.17 -23.07
N ILE A 20 -8.00 -12.52 -22.08
CA ILE A 20 -7.76 -11.06 -22.09
C ILE A 20 -6.27 -10.73 -22.11
N ALA A 21 -5.44 -11.59 -22.71
CA ALA A 21 -4.11 -11.17 -23.15
C ALA A 21 -4.26 -10.52 -24.53
N PRO A 22 -4.15 -9.18 -24.65
CA PRO A 22 -4.00 -8.59 -25.96
C PRO A 22 -2.68 -9.11 -26.51
N SER A 23 -2.75 -9.80 -27.63
CA SER A 23 -1.61 -10.19 -28.44
C SER A 23 -0.75 -8.95 -28.75
N LEU A 24 0.27 -8.72 -27.94
CA LEU A 24 1.37 -7.80 -28.21
C LEU A 24 2.30 -8.45 -29.24
N HIS A 25 1.83 -8.49 -30.48
CA HIS A 25 2.68 -8.72 -31.64
C HIS A 25 3.13 -7.36 -32.15
N THR A 26 4.10 -6.75 -31.48
CA THR A 26 4.81 -5.58 -32.02
C THR A 26 6.25 -5.65 -31.54
N LYS A 27 7.15 -5.84 -32.51
CA LYS A 27 8.61 -5.77 -32.33
C LYS A 27 8.96 -4.39 -31.77
N PRO A 28 9.68 -4.25 -30.66
CA PRO A 28 10.34 -2.99 -30.36
C PRO A 28 11.62 -2.96 -31.18
N ASP A 29 11.61 -2.11 -32.21
CA ASP A 29 12.81 -1.53 -32.78
C ASP A 29 13.59 -0.87 -31.64
N LEU A 30 14.83 -1.32 -31.43
CA LEU A 30 15.72 -0.83 -30.38
C LEU A 30 16.33 0.49 -30.86
N HIS A 31 15.52 1.55 -30.87
CA HIS A 31 16.02 2.90 -31.06
C HIS A 31 16.25 3.53 -29.68
N ASN A 32 17.49 3.98 -29.48
CA ASN A 32 18.00 4.58 -28.26
C ASN A 32 17.17 5.79 -27.85
N ASP A 33 16.54 5.73 -26.68
CA ASP A 33 16.25 6.91 -25.87
C ASP A 33 16.43 6.53 -24.40
N GLU A 34 17.42 7.16 -23.78
CA GLU A 34 17.78 7.04 -22.37
C GLU A 34 16.64 7.44 -21.41
N PRO A 35 16.70 6.97 -20.15
CA PRO A 35 15.52 6.72 -19.33
C PRO A 35 15.04 8.00 -18.65
N THR A 36 14.01 8.63 -19.19
CA THR A 36 13.32 9.72 -18.48
C THR A 36 12.19 9.14 -17.62
N ILE A 37 12.53 8.28 -16.65
CA ILE A 37 11.67 8.09 -15.46
C ILE A 37 11.90 9.32 -14.57
N THR A 38 11.46 10.46 -15.05
CA THR A 38 11.50 11.74 -14.31
C THR A 38 10.07 12.22 -14.07
N SER A 39 9.21 11.28 -13.72
CA SER A 39 8.03 11.55 -12.90
C SER A 39 8.28 10.93 -11.53
N VAL A 40 9.44 11.23 -10.93
CA VAL A 40 9.57 11.16 -9.48
C VAL A 40 8.52 12.14 -8.98
N ALA A 41 7.47 11.60 -8.35
CA ALA A 41 6.36 12.31 -7.76
C ALA A 41 6.81 13.70 -7.31
N LYS A 42 6.23 14.77 -7.90
CA LYS A 42 6.49 16.13 -7.45
C LYS A 42 6.32 16.12 -5.94
N GLN A 43 7.41 16.26 -5.21
CA GLN A 43 7.38 16.44 -3.78
C GLN A 43 6.72 17.80 -3.57
N SER A 44 5.40 17.77 -3.42
CA SER A 44 4.59 18.96 -3.23
C SER A 44 4.97 19.51 -1.88
N TYR A 45 5.74 20.61 -1.88
CA TYR A 45 6.17 21.28 -0.66
C TYR A 45 4.97 21.76 0.18
N ASP A 46 3.81 21.95 -0.45
CA ASP A 46 2.56 22.38 0.18
C ASP A 46 1.58 21.22 0.47
N ALA A 47 1.97 19.96 0.23
CA ALA A 47 1.09 18.84 0.52
C ALA A 47 0.96 18.62 2.04
N ILE A 48 -0.28 18.51 2.51
CA ILE A 48 -0.60 18.18 3.89
C ILE A 48 -0.57 16.66 4.02
N TRP A 49 0.48 16.14 4.65
CA TRP A 49 0.68 14.70 4.89
C TRP A 49 -0.11 14.21 6.11
N PRO A 50 -0.38 12.90 6.24
CA PRO A 50 -0.84 12.34 7.52
C PRO A 50 0.20 12.62 8.61
N ASP A 51 -0.26 12.99 9.80
CA ASP A 51 0.59 13.16 10.97
C ASP A 51 0.84 11.80 11.69
N ASP A 52 1.76 11.82 12.65
CA ASP A 52 2.17 10.65 13.43
C ASP A 52 1.01 9.99 14.20
N GLU A 53 0.09 10.78 14.76
CA GLU A 53 -1.05 10.25 15.53
C GLU A 53 -2.11 9.65 14.62
N THR A 54 -2.38 10.29 13.48
CA THR A 54 -3.24 9.75 12.41
C THR A 54 -2.67 8.44 11.88
N ALA A 55 -1.37 8.40 11.53
CA ALA A 55 -0.70 7.20 11.06
C ALA A 55 -0.73 6.07 12.10
N LYS A 56 -0.51 6.37 13.38
CA LYS A 56 -0.61 5.39 14.47
C LYS A 56 -2.02 4.82 14.59
N THR A 57 -3.03 5.68 14.68
CA THR A 57 -4.42 5.28 14.87
C THR A 57 -4.91 4.43 13.70
N GLU A 58 -4.61 4.87 12.48
CA GLU A 58 -5.00 4.16 11.27
C GLU A 58 -4.22 2.85 11.06
N LEU A 59 -2.95 2.77 11.47
CA LEU A 59 -2.20 1.51 11.44
C LEU A 59 -2.83 0.46 12.34
N PHE A 60 -3.23 0.84 13.55
CA PHE A 60 -3.93 -0.06 14.47
C PHE A 60 -5.32 -0.44 13.96
N ARG A 61 -6.06 0.52 13.39
CA ARG A 61 -7.37 0.28 12.79
C ARG A 61 -7.28 -0.71 11.63
N LEU A 62 -6.41 -0.46 10.66
CA LEU A 62 -6.24 -1.31 9.47
C LEU A 62 -5.75 -2.71 9.84
N SER A 63 -4.82 -2.82 10.80
CA SER A 63 -4.28 -4.10 11.26
C SER A 63 -5.21 -4.84 12.24
N ASN A 64 -6.32 -4.22 12.64
CA ASN A 64 -7.24 -4.71 13.66
C ASN A 64 -6.55 -5.05 15.00
N TRP A 65 -5.58 -4.22 15.42
CA TRP A 65 -4.86 -4.38 16.68
C TRP A 65 -5.58 -3.66 17.84
N ASN A 66 -5.43 -4.17 19.05
CA ASN A 66 -6.03 -3.55 20.25
C ASN A 66 -5.34 -2.22 20.59
N TYR A 67 -5.92 -1.11 20.11
CA TYR A 67 -5.40 0.22 20.35
C TYR A 67 -5.43 0.62 21.84
N ALA A 68 -6.52 0.31 22.55
CA ALA A 68 -6.65 0.66 23.97
C ALA A 68 -5.57 -0.01 24.83
N GLY A 69 -5.22 -1.27 24.49
CA GLY A 69 -4.21 -2.04 25.21
C GLY A 69 -2.77 -1.67 24.85
N TYR A 70 -2.49 -1.40 23.58
CA TYR A 70 -1.10 -1.29 23.10
C TYR A 70 -0.77 0.00 22.34
N GLY A 71 -1.78 0.70 21.83
CA GLY A 71 -1.62 1.90 21.00
C GLY A 71 -0.96 3.06 21.73
N HIS A 72 -1.37 3.34 22.97
CA HIS A 72 -0.81 4.43 23.77
C HIS A 72 0.67 4.23 24.12
N SER A 73 1.09 2.97 24.31
CA SER A 73 2.50 2.60 24.56
C SER A 73 3.33 2.43 23.30
N SER A 74 2.71 2.49 22.12
CA SER A 74 3.39 2.36 20.84
C SER A 74 3.68 3.73 20.24
N LYS A 75 4.73 3.81 19.43
CA LYS A 75 5.10 5.00 18.67
C LYS A 75 5.11 4.68 17.19
N VAL A 76 4.45 5.51 16.39
CA VAL A 76 4.51 5.46 14.93
C VAL A 76 4.87 6.86 14.46
N SER A 77 5.86 6.96 13.59
CA SER A 77 6.29 8.23 13.01
C SER A 77 6.31 8.17 11.49
N VAL A 78 5.74 9.18 10.86
CA VAL A 78 5.76 9.40 9.41
C VAL A 78 7.14 9.97 9.04
N ARG A 79 7.87 9.29 8.15
CA ARG A 79 9.26 9.66 7.80
C ARG A 79 9.33 10.45 6.51
N ARG A 80 8.77 9.89 5.44
CA ARG A 80 8.77 10.48 4.09
C ARG A 80 7.47 10.12 3.41
N CYS A 81 6.91 11.05 2.65
CA CYS A 81 5.71 10.84 1.87
C CYS A 81 5.87 11.38 0.45
N ILE A 82 5.15 10.75 -0.47
CA ILE A 82 4.98 11.20 -1.85
C ILE A 82 3.50 11.13 -2.21
N LEU A 83 3.02 12.07 -3.03
CA LEU A 83 1.71 11.96 -3.63
C LEU A 83 1.79 10.98 -4.82
N ILE A 84 0.94 9.96 -4.81
CA ILE A 84 0.83 9.01 -5.93
C ILE A 84 -0.24 9.51 -6.91
N LYS A 85 -1.34 10.05 -6.37
CA LYS A 85 -2.47 10.64 -7.09
C LYS A 85 -3.07 11.77 -6.25
N GLU A 86 -4.02 12.50 -6.84
CA GLU A 86 -4.87 13.41 -6.07
C GLU A 86 -5.50 12.62 -4.90
N GLN A 87 -5.35 13.14 -3.67
CA GLN A 87 -5.86 12.51 -2.45
C GLN A 87 -5.29 11.09 -2.16
N THR A 88 -4.11 10.75 -2.69
CA THR A 88 -3.44 9.49 -2.35
C THR A 88 -1.96 9.72 -2.07
N ALA A 89 -1.51 9.35 -0.88
CA ALA A 89 -0.12 9.49 -0.45
C ALA A 89 0.50 8.12 -0.12
N ALA A 90 1.69 7.84 -0.65
CA ALA A 90 2.53 6.76 -0.14
C ALA A 90 3.50 7.34 0.87
N CYS A 91 3.57 6.74 2.05
CA CYS A 91 4.45 7.16 3.13
C CYS A 91 5.29 5.99 3.64
N GLU A 92 6.52 6.29 4.06
CA GLU A 92 7.28 5.40 4.92
C GLU A 92 7.00 5.74 6.38
N LEU A 93 6.68 4.73 7.16
CA LEU A 93 6.45 4.81 8.59
C LEU A 93 7.57 4.09 9.34
N SER A 94 7.88 4.59 10.53
CA SER A 94 8.73 3.94 11.52
C SER A 94 7.85 3.60 12.72
N ALA A 95 7.69 2.31 13.01
CA ALA A 95 6.79 1.81 14.04
C ALA A 95 7.58 1.09 15.15
N SER A 96 7.56 1.66 16.35
CA SER A 96 8.02 1.04 17.59
C SER A 96 6.79 0.57 18.37
N LEU A 97 6.39 -0.68 18.15
CA LEU A 97 5.18 -1.26 18.76
C LEU A 97 5.52 -1.84 20.13
N SER A 98 4.64 -1.65 21.12
CA SER A 98 4.96 -1.97 22.53
C SER A 98 5.20 -3.45 22.82
N TRP A 99 4.74 -4.35 21.94
CA TRP A 99 4.97 -5.79 22.03
C TRP A 99 6.16 -6.28 21.19
N LEU A 100 6.85 -5.37 20.48
CA LEU A 100 8.04 -5.67 19.69
C LEU A 100 9.27 -5.02 20.32
N ASN A 101 10.39 -5.74 20.31
CA ASN A 101 11.66 -5.24 20.84
C ASN A 101 12.41 -4.34 19.85
N GLU A 102 11.91 -4.22 18.62
CA GLU A 102 12.57 -3.54 17.51
C GLU A 102 11.61 -2.59 16.80
N THR A 103 12.18 -1.56 16.20
CA THR A 103 11.43 -0.62 15.35
C THR A 103 11.36 -1.18 13.94
N LYS A 104 10.15 -1.25 13.38
CA LYS A 104 9.90 -1.70 12.01
C LYS A 104 9.73 -0.53 11.06
N VAL A 105 10.18 -0.71 9.82
CA VAL A 105 9.92 0.20 8.72
C VAL A 105 8.75 -0.36 7.92
N ILE A 106 7.73 0.46 7.72
CA ILE A 106 6.48 0.07 7.05
C ILE A 106 6.27 1.01 5.87
N GLU A 107 5.98 0.44 4.71
CA GLU A 107 5.46 1.18 3.55
C GLU A 107 3.94 1.25 3.68
N ALA A 108 3.39 2.45 3.60
CA ALA A 108 1.99 2.75 3.87
C ALA A 108 1.37 3.55 2.71
N VAL A 109 0.11 3.26 2.38
CA VAL A 109 -0.67 4.06 1.43
C VAL A 109 -1.88 4.63 2.16
N PHE A 110 -2.00 5.94 2.10
CA PHE A 110 -3.10 6.72 2.63
C PHE A 110 -3.96 7.27 1.50
N GLU A 111 -5.27 7.26 1.68
CA GLU A 111 -6.25 7.92 0.84
C GLU A 111 -6.99 9.00 1.64
N GLY A 112 -7.36 10.10 1.00
CA GLY A 112 -8.09 11.20 1.62
C GLY A 112 -7.41 12.55 1.43
N ALA A 113 -7.83 13.51 2.25
CA ALA A 113 -7.36 14.89 2.18
C ALA A 113 -6.84 15.34 3.55
N ALA A 114 -6.31 16.57 3.59
CA ALA A 114 -5.86 17.22 4.80
C ALA A 114 -6.87 17.05 5.95
N ASN A 115 -6.42 16.44 7.06
CA ASN A 115 -7.18 16.09 8.28
C ASN A 115 -8.07 14.83 8.21
N GLU A 116 -8.24 14.20 7.06
CA GLU A 116 -9.08 13.01 6.87
C GLU A 116 -8.32 11.90 6.11
N TRP A 117 -7.07 11.67 6.49
CA TRP A 117 -6.26 10.61 5.91
C TRP A 117 -6.65 9.24 6.49
N HIS A 118 -6.95 8.29 5.60
CA HIS A 118 -7.23 6.90 5.93
C HIS A 118 -6.15 5.98 5.38
N LEU A 119 -5.61 5.11 6.21
CA LEU A 119 -4.66 4.10 5.77
C LEU A 119 -5.41 2.96 5.11
N VAL A 120 -5.08 2.69 3.84
CA VAL A 120 -5.76 1.68 3.01
C VAL A 120 -4.89 0.47 2.72
N ALA A 121 -3.56 0.62 2.79
CA ALA A 121 -2.64 -0.49 2.59
C ALA A 121 -1.36 -0.29 3.40
N VAL A 122 -0.78 -1.40 3.85
CA VAL A 122 0.53 -1.44 4.50
C VAL A 122 1.34 -2.65 4.04
N LYS A 123 2.65 -2.50 4.05
CA LYS A 123 3.61 -3.57 3.84
C LYS A 123 4.79 -3.38 4.79
N SER A 124 5.02 -4.35 5.66
CA SER A 124 6.28 -4.40 6.41
C SER A 124 7.42 -4.75 5.45
N ARG A 125 8.56 -4.09 5.63
CA ARG A 125 9.82 -4.58 5.08
C ARG A 125 10.39 -5.72 5.92
#